data_AF-A0A8S0G014-F1
#
_entry.id   AF-A0A8S0G014-F1
#
_cell.length_a   1.000
_cell.length_b   1.000
_cell.length_c   1.000
_cell.angle_alpha   90.00
_cell.angle_beta   90.00
_cell.angle_gamma   90.00
#
_symmetry.space_group_name_H-M   'P 1'
#
loop_
_entity.id
_entity.type
_entity.pdbx_description
1 polymer ?
#
loop_
_entity_poly.entity_id
_entity_poly.type
_entity_poly.pdbx_seq_one_letter_code
_entity_poly.pdbx_strand_id
1 'polypeptide(L)' 'MSDSQTLVVKLGTSVLTGGSRRLNRAHIVELVRQCAQLHAAGNDGVLLRIGLLL' A
#
# COMPACT_ATOMS: atom_id res chain seq x y z
N MET A 1 26.64 0.60 1.15
CA MET A 1 25.62 1.60 1.53
C MET A 1 24.38 1.23 0.74
N SER A 2 23.30 0.81 1.39
CA SER A 2 22.07 0.47 0.66
C SER A 2 21.43 1.79 0.25
N ASP A 3 21.31 2.06 -1.05
CA ASP A 3 20.61 3.24 -1.56
C ASP A 3 19.19 3.25 -0.97
N SER A 4 18.78 4.37 -0.40
CA SER A 4 17.43 4.51 0.15
C SER A 4 16.43 4.53 -1.02
N GLN A 5 15.67 3.44 -1.18
CA GLN A 5 14.74 3.28 -2.30
C GLN A 5 13.36 3.80 -1.92
N THR A 6 12.82 4.70 -2.76
CA THR A 6 11.43 5.15 -2.64
C THR A 6 10.52 4.24 -3.48
N LEU A 7 9.60 3.53 -2.82
CA LEU A 7 8.62 2.67 -3.48
C LEU A 7 7.25 3.35 -3.52
N VAL A 8 6.72 3.56 -4.73
CA VAL A 8 5.37 4.10 -4.94
C VAL A 8 4.43 2.96 -5.33
N VAL A 9 3.47 2.68 -4.45
CA VAL A 9 2.45 1.63 -4.69
C VAL A 9 1.13 2.30 -5.03
N LYS A 10 0.61 2.04 -6.24
CA LYS A 10 -0.69 2.52 -6.70
C LYS A 10 -1.73 1.42 -6.58
N LEU A 11 -2.74 1.66 -5.76
CA LEU A 11 -3.83 0.72 -5.54
C LEU A 11 -5.10 1.23 -6.24
N GLY A 12 -5.70 0.38 -7.08
CA GLY A 12 -7.02 0.62 -7.65
C GLY A 12 -8.14 0.30 -6.66
N THR A 13 -9.34 0.80 -6.94
CA THR A 13 -10.53 0.59 -6.09
C THR A 13 -10.89 -0.88 -5.92
N SER A 14 -10.76 -1.70 -6.96
CA SER A 14 -10.98 -3.14 -6.91
C SER A 14 -10.09 -3.87 -5.91
N VAL A 15 -8.85 -3.40 -5.72
CA VAL A 15 -7.90 -3.94 -4.74
C VAL A 15 -8.38 -3.58 -3.33
N LEU A 16 -8.78 -2.33 -3.10
CA LEU A 16 -9.26 -1.86 -1.81
C LEU A 16 -10.60 -2.46 -1.39
N THR A 17 -11.44 -2.85 -2.35
CA THR A 17 -12.76 -3.44 -2.07
C THR A 17 -12.78 -4.97 -2.13
N GLY A 18 -11.69 -5.60 -2.62
CA GLY A 18 -11.65 -7.03 -2.89
C GLY A 18 -12.71 -7.46 -3.91
N GLY A 19 -13.01 -6.60 -4.89
CA GLY A 19 -14.08 -6.84 -5.88
C GLY A 19 -15.51 -6.58 -5.39
N SER A 20 -15.69 -6.09 -4.15
CA SER A 20 -17.01 -5.72 -3.63
C SER A 20 -17.33 -4.23 -3.85
N ARG A 21 -18.55 -3.81 -3.47
CA ARG A 21 -18.96 -2.39 -3.43
C ARG A 21 -18.54 -1.67 -2.14
N ARG A 22 -17.85 -2.35 -1.22
CA ARG A 22 -17.45 -1.81 0.09
C ARG A 22 -15.95 -1.95 0.27
N LEU A 23 -15.35 -1.03 1.03
CA LEU A 23 -13.93 -1.14 1.39
C LEU A 23 -13.70 -2.38 2.25
N ASN A 24 -12.70 -3.17 1.86
CA ASN A 24 -12.27 -4.34 2.61
C ASN A 24 -11.17 -3.92 3.59
N ARG A 25 -11.57 -3.62 4.84
CA ARG A 25 -10.65 -3.18 5.90
C ARG A 25 -9.54 -4.20 6.18
N ALA A 26 -9.85 -5.49 6.16
CA ALA A 26 -8.85 -6.54 6.39
C ALA A 26 -7.77 -6.53 5.30
N HIS A 27 -8.18 -6.36 4.04
CA HIS A 27 -7.24 -6.24 2.92
C HIS A 27 -6.39 -4.97 3.04
N ILE A 28 -6.99 -3.85 3.42
CA ILE A 28 -6.25 -2.59 3.64
C ILE A 28 -5.23 -2.75 4.77
N VAL A 29 -5.59 -3.42 5.87
CA VAL A 29 -4.67 -3.69 6.99
C VAL A 29 -3.48 -4.54 6.53
N GLU A 30 -3.70 -5.56 5.70
CA GLU A 30 -2.62 -6.38 5.15
C GLU A 30 -1.68 -5.57 4.25
N LEU A 31 -2.22 -4.69 3.40
CA LEU A 31 -1.41 -3.79 2.57
C LEU A 31 -0.56 -2.84 3.42
N VAL A 32 -1.12 -2.28 4.49
CA VAL A 32 -0.40 -1.43 5.44
C VAL A 32 0.68 -2.21 6.17
N ARG A 33 0.41 -3.45 6.59
CA ARG A 33 1.39 -4.32 7.27
C ARG A 33 2.63 -4.56 6.41
N GLN A 34 2.45 -4.83 5.12
CA GLN A 34 3.55 -5.01 4.16
C GLN A 34 4.35 -3.72 3.97
N CYS A 35 3.67 -2.57 3.87
CA CYS A 35 4.33 -1.26 3.80
C CYS A 35 5.15 -0.97 5.06
N ALA A 36 4.63 -1.31 6.25
CA ALA A 36 5.32 -1.13 7.52
C ALA A 36 6.57 -2.03 7.61
N GLN A 37 6.52 -3.26 7.10
CA GLN A 37 7.69 -4.14 7.03
C GLN A 37 8.79 -3.58 6.13
N LEU A 38 8.41 -3.04 4.96
CA LEU A 38 9.37 -2.40 4.04
C LEU A 38 9.98 -1.14 4.65
N HIS A 39 9.19 -0.34 5.36
CA HIS A 39 9.67 0.85 6.06
C HIS A 39 10.63 0.48 7.20
N ALA A 40 10.29 -0.54 8.00
CA ALA A 40 11.14 -1.04 9.08
C ALA A 40 12.46 -1.66 8.59
N ALA A 41 12.50 -2.17 7.35
CA ALA A 41 13.71 -2.73 6.73
C ALA A 41 14.72 -1.65 6.26
N GLY A 42 14.44 -0.36 6.50
CA GLY A 42 15.34 0.74 6.14
C GLY A 42 15.09 1.34 4.76
N ASN A 43 13.92 1.09 4.14
CA ASN A 43 13.48 1.88 2.99
C ASN A 43 12.80 3.15 3.52
N ASP A 44 13.50 4.28 3.52
CA ASP A 44 13.04 5.54 4.16
C ASP A 44 11.79 6.18 3.50
N GLY A 45 11.22 5.57 2.45
CA GLY A 45 10.15 6.20 1.69
C GLY A 45 9.20 5.22 1.02
N VAL A 46 8.34 4.56 1.78
CA VAL A 46 7.16 3.90 1.20
C VAL A 46 6.02 4.91 1.09
N LEU A 47 5.74 5.38 -0.13
CA LEU A 47 4.62 6.29 -0.40
C LEU A 47 3.45 5.51 -1.02
N LEU A 48 2.43 5.23 -0.21
CA LEU A 48 1.20 4.60 -0.68
C LEU A 48 0.27 5.66 -1.29
N ARG A 49 -0.05 5.54 -2.58
CA ARG A 49 -0.98 6.46 -3.27
C ARG A 49 -2.20 5.69 -3.76
N ILE A 50 -3.31 5.89 -3.07
CA ILE A 50 -4.60 5.27 -3.39
C ILE A 50 -5.32 6.10 -4.46
N GLY A 51 -5.67 5.47 -5.58
CA GLY A 51 -6.44 6.10 -6.65
C GLY A 51 -7.89 5.65 -6.59
N LEU A 52 -8.81 6.58 -6.32
CA LEU A 52 -10.23 6.36 -6.49
C LEU A 52 -10.59 6.60 -7.97
N LEU A 53 -10.85 5.53 -8.72
CA LEU A 53 -11.59 5.62 -9.98
C LEU A 53 -13.06 5.47 -9.59
N LEU A 54 -13.78 6.59 -9.46
CA LEU A 54 -15.24 6.62 -9.47
C LEU A 54 -15.70 6.54 -10.93
#